data_AF-A0A9Q5X2H8-F1
#
_entry.id   AF-A0A9Q5X2H8-F1
#
_cell.length_a   1.000
_cell.length_b   1.000
_cell.length_c   1.000
_cell.angle_alpha   90.00
_cell.angle_beta   90.00
_cell.angle_gamma   90.00
#
_symmetry.space_group_name_H-M   'P 1'
#
loop_
_entity.id
_entity.type
_entity.pdbx_description
1 polymer ?
#
loop_
_entity_poly.entity_id
_entity_poly.type
_entity_poly.pdbx_seq_one_letter_code
_entity_poly.pdbx_strand_id
1 'polypeptide(L)'
;MNQISFEDLFEEENEKETVEVVEIPVPLSPLQKDILELVDSEEISALELCEQLIRAGKISDERFTTNKPKAYGEVCLLLEGFVKEGKLIFVKSDEKRDRVYKLNEEMFNG
;
A
#
# COMPACT_ATOMS: atom_id res chain seq x y z
N MET A 1 -6.63 28.96 -19.19
CA MET A 1 -6.75 27.49 -19.15
C MET A 1 -6.11 27.06 -17.85
N ASN A 2 -6.90 26.64 -16.86
CA ASN A 2 -6.35 26.22 -15.58
C ASN A 2 -5.89 24.78 -15.72
N GLN A 3 -4.57 24.60 -15.76
CA GLN A 3 -3.91 23.31 -15.69
C GLN A 3 -3.85 22.93 -14.21
N ILE A 4 -4.65 21.94 -13.83
CA ILE A 4 -4.59 21.29 -12.52
C ILE A 4 -3.36 20.39 -12.52
N SER A 5 -2.48 20.51 -11.52
CA SER A 5 -1.30 19.65 -11.37
C SER A 5 -1.72 18.27 -10.83
N PHE A 6 -0.90 17.22 -11.03
CA PHE A 6 -1.22 15.88 -10.50
C PHE A 6 -1.21 15.86 -8.96
N GLU A 7 -0.43 16.75 -8.34
CA GLU A 7 -0.50 17.05 -6.90
C GLU A 7 -1.84 17.67 -6.45
N ASP A 8 -2.54 18.48 -7.27
CA ASP A 8 -3.82 19.09 -6.89
C ASP A 8 -4.97 18.07 -6.79
N LEU A 9 -4.84 16.91 -7.47
CA LEU A 9 -5.86 15.84 -7.44
C LEU A 9 -5.90 15.09 -6.11
N PHE A 10 -4.88 15.25 -5.25
CA PHE A 10 -4.78 14.60 -3.94
C PHE A 10 -4.85 15.60 -2.77
N GLU A 11 -5.05 16.89 -3.04
CA GLU A 11 -5.11 17.95 -2.01
C GLU A 11 -6.54 18.32 -1.57
N GLU A 12 -7.59 17.74 -2.17
CA GLU A 12 -9.00 17.97 -1.78
C GLU A 12 -9.46 17.22 -0.50
N GLU A 13 -8.53 16.77 0.35
CA GLU A 13 -8.82 16.30 1.72
C GLU A 13 -8.08 17.09 2.82
N ASN A 14 -7.49 18.25 2.52
CA ASN A 14 -6.76 19.06 3.50
C ASN A 14 -7.38 20.44 3.78
N GLU A 15 -8.70 20.49 4.01
CA GLU A 15 -9.30 21.63 4.70
C GLU A 15 -9.26 21.43 6.21
N LYS A 16 -8.10 21.79 6.78
CA LYS A 16 -7.91 22.47 8.07
C LYS A 16 -8.91 22.12 9.18
N GLU A 17 -8.53 21.16 10.02
CA GLU A 17 -8.87 21.23 11.43
C GLU A 17 -7.63 20.92 12.26
N THR A 18 -7.15 21.94 12.97
CA THR A 18 -6.11 21.82 13.99
C THR A 18 -6.68 20.96 15.12
N VAL A 19 -6.48 19.65 15.05
CA VAL A 19 -6.86 18.73 16.13
C VAL A 19 -5.60 18.07 16.63
N GLU A 20 -5.32 18.32 17.91
CA GLU A 20 -4.31 17.64 18.70
C GLU A 20 -4.30 16.15 18.34
N VAL A 21 -3.16 15.65 17.87
CA VAL A 21 -2.99 14.25 17.45
C VAL A 21 -3.04 13.37 18.69
N VAL A 22 -4.25 13.10 19.15
CA VAL A 22 -4.54 11.90 19.91
C VAL A 22 -4.42 10.77 18.90
N GLU A 23 -3.48 9.86 19.12
CA GLU A 23 -3.27 8.65 18.31
C GLU A 23 -4.50 7.74 18.42
N ILE A 24 -5.60 8.09 17.75
CA ILE A 24 -6.74 7.20 17.58
C ILE A 24 -6.34 6.26 16.43
N PRO A 25 -6.21 4.94 16.66
CA PRO A 25 -5.89 4.02 15.58
C PRO A 25 -7.01 4.08 14.53
N VAL A 26 -6.72 4.67 13.38
CA VAL A 26 -7.64 4.70 12.24
C VAL A 26 -7.92 3.24 11.86
N PRO A 27 -9.19 2.83 11.76
CA PRO A 27 -9.52 1.47 11.41
C PRO A 27 -9.01 1.16 10.00
N LEU A 28 -8.29 0.04 9.87
CA LEU A 28 -7.79 -0.42 8.58
C LEU A 28 -8.91 -0.59 7.57
N SER A 29 -8.68 -0.12 6.34
CA SER A 29 -9.56 -0.36 5.20
C SER A 29 -9.66 -1.86 4.89
N PRO A 30 -10.72 -2.32 4.21
CA PRO A 30 -10.83 -3.73 3.80
C PRO A 30 -9.61 -4.20 3.00
N LEU A 31 -9.13 -3.38 2.06
CA LEU A 31 -7.96 -3.70 1.24
C LEU A 31 -6.67 -3.76 2.09
N GLN A 32 -6.51 -2.86 3.06
CA GLN A 32 -5.39 -2.91 3.99
C GLN A 32 -5.35 -4.21 4.80
N LYS A 33 -6.51 -4.70 5.25
CA LYS A 33 -6.61 -5.99 5.95
C LYS A 33 -6.26 -7.14 5.02
N ASP A 34 -6.85 -7.17 3.83
CA ASP A 34 -6.56 -8.19 2.82
C ASP A 34 -5.06 -8.24 2.47
N ILE A 35 -4.39 -7.07 2.36
CA ILE A 35 -2.93 -7.01 2.15
C ILE A 35 -2.18 -7.65 3.32
N LEU A 36 -2.50 -7.29 4.57
CA LEU A 36 -1.81 -7.85 5.74
C LEU A 36 -2.07 -9.36 5.91
N GLU A 37 -3.23 -9.87 5.51
CA GLU A 37 -3.54 -11.31 5.54
C GLU A 37 -2.72 -12.10 4.51
N LEU A 38 -2.32 -11.46 3.40
CA LEU A 38 -1.50 -12.07 2.35
C LEU A 38 0.01 -11.97 2.61
N VAL A 39 0.45 -11.03 3.46
CA VAL A 39 1.85 -10.96 3.88
C VAL A 39 2.08 -11.95 5.01
N ASP A 40 2.81 -13.02 4.74
CA ASP A 40 3.24 -14.00 5.73
C ASP A 40 4.64 -13.67 6.28
N SER A 41 5.27 -14.65 6.95
CA SER A 41 6.64 -14.53 7.45
C SER A 41 7.70 -14.52 6.33
N GLU A 42 7.33 -14.91 5.11
CA GLU A 42 8.23 -14.91 3.96
C GLU A 42 8.26 -13.53 3.27
N GLU A 43 9.23 -13.35 2.37
CA GLU A 43 9.31 -12.14 1.56
C GLU A 43 8.28 -12.22 0.43
N ILE A 44 7.45 -11.19 0.30
CA ILE A 44 6.48 -11.07 -0.79
C ILE A 44 6.73 -9.82 -1.62
N SER A 45 6.63 -9.96 -2.93
CA SER A 45 6.76 -8.84 -3.86
C SER A 45 5.43 -8.11 -4.03
N ALA A 46 5.47 -6.80 -4.27
CA ALA A 46 4.27 -6.00 -4.49
C ALA A 46 3.50 -6.44 -5.74
N LEU A 47 4.21 -6.88 -6.79
CA LEU A 47 3.55 -7.49 -7.96
C LEU A 47 2.84 -8.79 -7.58
N GLU A 48 3.52 -9.69 -6.88
CA GLU A 48 2.91 -10.97 -6.47
C GLU A 48 1.68 -10.74 -5.58
N LEU A 49 1.77 -9.79 -4.65
CA LEU A 49 0.65 -9.41 -3.81
C LEU A 49 -0.53 -8.86 -4.63
N CYS A 50 -0.27 -8.04 -5.66
CA CYS A 50 -1.31 -7.61 -6.59
C CYS A 50 -1.96 -8.79 -7.33
N GLU A 51 -1.16 -9.74 -7.84
CA GLU A 51 -1.70 -10.92 -8.54
C GLU A 51 -2.57 -11.78 -7.62
N GLN A 52 -2.18 -11.94 -6.35
CA GLN A 52 -2.99 -12.66 -5.37
C GLN A 52 -4.30 -11.92 -5.05
N LEU A 53 -4.26 -10.59 -4.86
CA LEU A 53 -5.45 -9.77 -4.66
C LEU A 53 -6.42 -9.81 -5.86
N ILE A 54 -5.88 -9.79 -7.10
CA ILE A 54 -6.68 -9.92 -8.33
C ILE A 54 -7.36 -11.29 -8.37
N ARG A 55 -6.61 -12.37 -8.13
CA ARG A 55 -7.16 -13.74 -8.11
C ARG A 55 -8.24 -13.92 -7.04
N ALA A 56 -8.09 -13.25 -5.90
CA ALA A 56 -9.07 -13.23 -4.82
C ALA A 56 -10.25 -12.28 -5.08
N GLY A 57 -10.26 -11.54 -6.19
CA GLY A 57 -11.32 -10.59 -6.55
C GLY A 57 -11.35 -9.33 -5.67
N LYS A 58 -10.25 -9.01 -4.98
CA LYS A 58 -10.14 -7.87 -4.06
C LYS A 58 -9.80 -6.57 -4.77
N ILE A 59 -9.13 -6.65 -5.91
CA ILE A 59 -8.81 -5.52 -6.79
C ILE A 59 -9.08 -5.90 -8.26
N SER A 60 -9.24 -4.89 -9.12
CA SER A 60 -9.48 -5.08 -10.56
C SER A 60 -8.24 -5.64 -11.28
N ASP A 61 -8.46 -6.52 -12.27
CA ASP A 61 -7.43 -7.02 -13.21
C ASP A 61 -7.14 -6.03 -14.36
N GLU A 62 -7.50 -4.76 -14.18
CA GLU A 62 -7.14 -3.73 -15.15
C GLU A 62 -5.62 -3.52 -15.18
N ARG A 63 -5.03 -3.59 -16.37
CA ARG A 63 -3.59 -3.50 -16.59
C ARG A 63 -3.22 -2.36 -17.54
N PHE A 64 -2.00 -1.85 -17.38
CA PHE A 64 -1.37 -1.02 -18.40
C PHE A 64 -0.90 -1.87 -19.59
N THR A 65 -0.51 -1.23 -20.69
CA THR A 65 0.08 -1.90 -21.86
C THR A 65 1.37 -2.66 -21.54
N THR A 66 2.01 -2.34 -20.41
CA THR A 66 3.18 -3.06 -19.86
C THR A 66 2.82 -4.31 -19.06
N ASN A 67 1.53 -4.72 -19.06
CA ASN A 67 0.97 -5.84 -18.31
C ASN A 67 0.97 -5.68 -16.77
N LYS A 68 1.43 -4.53 -16.27
CA LYS A 68 1.44 -4.21 -14.84
C LYS A 68 0.03 -3.84 -14.37
N PRO A 69 -0.46 -4.38 -13.22
CA PRO A 69 -1.74 -3.99 -12.64
C PRO A 69 -1.81 -2.48 -12.41
N LYS A 70 -2.94 -1.85 -12.75
CA LYS A 70 -3.16 -0.42 -12.48
C LYS A 70 -3.14 -0.12 -10.98
N ALA A 71 -3.65 -1.06 -10.18
CA ALA A 71 -3.66 -0.99 -8.71
C ALA A 71 -2.27 -1.12 -8.07
N TYR A 72 -1.21 -1.45 -8.81
CA TYR A 72 0.14 -1.62 -8.25
C TYR A 72 0.63 -0.37 -7.50
N GLY A 73 0.34 0.82 -8.04
CA GLY A 73 0.75 2.08 -7.39
C GLY A 73 0.08 2.27 -6.03
N GLU A 74 -1.23 2.03 -5.96
CA GLU A 74 -2.01 2.07 -4.72
C GLU A 74 -1.52 1.05 -3.70
N VAL A 75 -1.30 -0.21 -4.12
CA VAL A 75 -0.76 -1.25 -3.25
C VAL A 75 0.62 -0.87 -2.70
N CYS A 76 1.50 -0.28 -3.53
CA CYS A 76 2.80 0.22 -3.05
C CYS A 76 2.65 1.31 -1.98
N LEU A 77 1.69 2.24 -2.15
CA LEU A 77 1.45 3.30 -1.17
C LEU A 77 0.96 2.72 0.17
N LEU A 78 0.07 1.73 0.13
CA LEU A 78 -0.41 1.06 1.34
C LEU A 78 0.72 0.31 2.06
N LEU A 79 1.57 -0.39 1.31
CA LEU A 79 2.74 -1.08 1.86
C LEU A 79 3.74 -0.09 2.48
N GLU A 80 3.97 1.07 1.86
CA GLU A 80 4.78 2.13 2.46
C GLU A 80 4.18 2.68 3.76
N GLY A 81 2.85 2.80 3.84
CA GLY A 81 2.13 3.13 5.07
C GLY A 81 2.44 2.13 6.19
N PHE A 82 2.34 0.83 5.89
CA PHE A 82 2.66 -0.22 6.87
C PHE A 82 4.12 -0.25 7.29
N VAL A 83 5.06 0.11 6.41
CA VAL A 83 6.48 0.26 6.78
C VAL A 83 6.67 1.43 7.74
N LYS A 84 5.99 2.57 7.50
CA LYS A 84 6.03 3.74 8.41
C LYS A 84 5.41 3.42 9.78
N GLU A 85 4.36 2.61 9.80
CA GLU A 85 3.73 2.09 11.03
C GLU A 85 4.54 0.97 11.70
N GLY A 86 5.64 0.53 11.10
CA GLY A 86 6.49 -0.55 11.62
C GLY A 86 5.94 -1.96 11.42
N LYS A 87 4.74 -2.14 10.83
CA LYS A 87 4.12 -3.46 10.61
C LYS A 87 4.86 -4.32 9.57
N LEU A 88 5.46 -3.67 8.58
CA LEU A 88 6.23 -4.32 7.52
C LEU A 88 7.67 -3.80 7.48
N ILE A 89 8.57 -4.61 6.94
CA ILE A 89 9.95 -4.25 6.64
C ILE A 89 10.12 -4.22 5.13
N PHE A 90 10.59 -3.09 4.59
CA PHE A 90 11.02 -3.01 3.21
C PHE A 90 12.36 -3.72 3.04
N VAL A 91 12.41 -4.73 2.16
CA VAL A 91 13.59 -5.58 1.96
C VAL A 91 14.47 -5.03 0.85
N LYS A 92 13.89 -4.88 -0.36
CA LYS A 92 14.63 -4.47 -1.56
C LYS A 92 13.71 -3.94 -2.65
N SER A 93 14.31 -3.21 -3.59
CA SER A 93 13.72 -2.81 -4.87
C SER A 93 14.51 -3.45 -5.99
N ASP A 94 13.84 -4.21 -6.86
CA ASP A 94 14.48 -4.82 -8.02
C ASP A 94 14.43 -3.83 -9.19
N GLU A 95 15.46 -2.98 -9.30
CA GLU A 95 15.71 -2.04 -10.40
C GLU A 95 14.46 -1.36 -11.01
N LYS A 96 13.56 -0.86 -10.14
CA LYS A 96 12.30 -0.17 -10.48
C LYS A 96 11.18 -1.06 -11.07
N ARG A 97 11.37 -2.38 -11.14
CA ARG A 97 10.35 -3.33 -11.62
C ARG A 97 9.39 -3.71 -10.51
N ASP A 98 9.92 -4.05 -9.35
CA ASP A 98 9.15 -4.55 -8.22
C ASP A 98 9.79 -4.18 -6.87
N ARG A 99 9.00 -4.29 -5.82
CA ARG A 99 9.40 -3.99 -4.43
C ARG A 99 9.05 -5.17 -3.55
N VAL A 100 9.95 -5.52 -2.65
CA VAL A 100 9.81 -6.69 -1.78
C VAL A 100 9.70 -6.24 -0.33
N TYR A 101 8.74 -6.83 0.37
CA TYR A 101 8.39 -6.54 1.76
C TYR A 101 8.31 -7.85 2.54
N LYS A 102 8.43 -7.76 3.86
CA LYS A 102 8.20 -8.87 4.79
C LYS A 102 7.50 -8.38 6.05
N LEU A 103 6.83 -9.27 6.76
CA LEU A 103 6.24 -8.94 8.06
C LEU A 103 7.33 -8.50 9.06
N ASN A 104 7.01 -7.50 9.89
CA ASN A 104 7.85 -7.20 11.05
C ASN A 104 7.42 -8.03 12.26
N GLU A 105 8.02 -9.22 12.41
CA GLU A 105 7.72 -10.13 13.52
C GLU A 105 7.98 -9.51 14.91
N GLU A 106 8.88 -8.53 15.03
CA GLU A 106 9.17 -7.87 16.32
C GLU A 106 7.97 -7.08 16.85
N MET A 107 7.06 -6.61 15.98
CA MET A 107 5.85 -5.90 16.40
C MET A 107 4.74 -6.80 16.92
N PHE A 108 4.74 -8.07 16.54
CA PHE A 108 3.69 -9.03 16.93
C PHE A 108 4.10 -9.92 18.12
N ASN A 109 5.36 -9.84 18.55
CA ASN A 109 5.93 -10.61 19.67
C ASN A 109 6.03 -9.81 20.99
N GLY A 110 5.36 -8.65 21.09
CA GLY A 110 5.38 -7.75 22.25
C GLY A 110 4.17 -7.85 23.16
#